data_AF-A0A1W0CMN6-F1
#
_entry.id   AF-A0A1W0CMN6-F1
#
_cell.length_a   1.000
_cell.length_b   1.000
_cell.length_c   1.000
_cell.angle_alpha   90.00
_cell.angle_beta   90.00
_cell.angle_gamma   90.00
#
_symmetry.space_group_name_H-M   'P 1'
#
loop_
_entity.id
_entity.type
_entity.pdbx_description
1 polymer ?
#
loop_
_entity_poly.entity_id
_entity_poly.type
_entity_poly.pdbx_seq_one_letter_code
_entity_poly.pdbx_strand_id
1 'polypeptide(L)' 'MYRLKLISEQFGVDDSGPLHPSQEQARRAALVMWNVYRGQLRIEIHRVVDLRSRKTEKLEEFC' A
#
# COMPACT_ATOMS: atom_id res chain seq x y z
N MET A 1 19.77 2.80 -4.88
CA MET A 1 18.86 2.99 -3.72
C MET A 1 17.66 3.76 -4.22
N TYR A 2 16.43 3.26 -4.02
CA TYR A 2 15.23 3.87 -4.59
C TYR A 2 14.25 4.23 -3.48
N ARG A 3 13.62 5.40 -3.58
CA ARG A 3 12.56 5.85 -2.69
C ARG A 3 11.31 6.08 -3.54
N LEU A 4 10.21 5.41 -3.21
CA LEU A 4 8.93 5.69 -3.84
C LEU A 4 8.36 6.95 -3.18
N LYS A 5 7.99 7.93 -4.00
CA LYS A 5 7.25 9.12 -3.57
C LYS A 5 5.95 9.13 -4.33
N LEU A 6 4.84 9.26 -3.62
CA LEU A 6 3.56 9.55 -4.24
C LEU A 6 3.43 11.05 -4.34
N ILE A 7 3.18 11.55 -5.55
CA ILE A 7 3.04 12.98 -5.80
C ILE A 7 1.67 13.20 -6.44
N SER A 8 0.84 14.01 -5.78
CA SER A 8 -0.49 14.39 -6.25
C SER A 8 -0.76 15.85 -5.91
N GLU A 9 -1.55 16.53 -6.74
CA GLU A 9 -2.04 17.88 -6.43
C GLU A 9 -2.99 17.90 -5.22
N GLN A 10 -3.59 16.75 -4.88
CA GLN A 10 -4.59 16.64 -3.82
C GLN A 10 -3.99 16.48 -2.41
N PHE A 11 -2.85 15.80 -2.30
CA PHE A 11 -2.19 15.50 -1.02
C PHE A 11 -0.70 15.88 -0.97
N GLY A 12 -0.16 16.49 -2.03
CA GLY A 12 1.25 16.86 -2.10
C GLY A 12 2.16 15.66 -2.30
N VAL A 13 3.27 15.62 -1.54
CA VAL A 13 4.24 14.51 -1.59
C VAL A 13 4.04 13.63 -0.36
N ASP A 14 3.59 12.40 -0.57
CA ASP A 14 3.59 11.37 0.46
C ASP A 14 4.89 10.54 0.37
N ASP A 15 5.67 10.58 1.44
CA ASP A 15 6.98 9.98 1.58
C ASP A 15 7.06 8.88 2.65
N SER A 16 5.88 8.45 3.14
CA SER A 16 5.67 7.44 4.21
C SER A 16 5.89 5.99 3.77
N GLY A 17 6.26 5.78 2.49
CA GLY A 17 6.60 4.47 1.95
C GLY A 17 7.70 3.75 2.76
N PRO A 18 7.81 2.41 2.62
CA PRO A 18 8.76 1.62 3.39
C PRO A 18 10.19 2.16 3.29
N LEU A 19 10.94 2.11 4.39
CA LEU A 19 12.34 2.47 4.44
C LEU A 19 13.16 1.41 3.67
N HIS A 20 13.80 1.84 2.57
CA HIS A 20 14.76 1.08 1.76
C HIS A 20 14.23 -0.09 0.89
N PRO A 21 13.20 0.09 0.05
CA PRO A 21 12.79 -0.94 -0.90
C PRO A 21 13.81 -1.12 -2.03
N SER A 22 13.87 -2.33 -2.58
CA SER A 22 14.49 -2.58 -3.88
C SER A 22 13.74 -1.85 -5.01
N GLN A 23 14.35 -1.68 -6.18
CA GLN A 23 13.69 -1.07 -7.34
C GLN A 23 12.42 -1.82 -7.74
N GLU A 24 12.46 -3.15 -7.66
CA GLU A 24 11.33 -4.02 -7.99
C GLU A 24 10.20 -3.86 -6.97
N GLN A 25 10.52 -3.82 -5.68
CA GLN A 25 9.54 -3.56 -4.62
C GLN A 25 8.88 -2.19 -4.78
N ALA A 26 9.66 -1.15 -5.10
CA ALA A 26 9.14 0.18 -5.37
C ALA A 26 8.22 0.20 -6.61
N ARG A 27 8.61 -0.47 -7.70
CA ARG A 27 7.78 -0.59 -8.92
C ARG A 27 6.47 -1.33 -8.64
N ARG A 28 6.53 -2.42 -7.86
CA ARG A 28 5.35 -3.22 -7.51
C ARG A 28 4.38 -2.40 -6.65
N ALA A 29 4.88 -1.66 -5.66
CA ALA A 29 4.06 -0.78 -4.84
C ALA A 29 3.39 0.32 -5.69
N ALA A 30 4.14 0.96 -6.60
CA ALA A 30 3.59 1.96 -7.51
C ALA A 30 2.46 1.41 -8.40
N LEU A 31 2.64 0.20 -8.95
CA LEU A 31 1.62 -0.46 -9.78
C LEU A 31 0.35 -0.77 -8.99
N VAL A 32 0.49 -1.26 -7.75
CA VAL A 32 -0.65 -1.51 -6.87
C VAL A 32 -1.41 -0.20 -6.62
N MET A 33 -0.71 0.84 -6.18
CA MET A 33 -1.30 2.16 -5.91
C MET A 33 -2.01 2.74 -7.15
N TRP A 34 -1.42 2.62 -8.33
CA TRP A 34 -2.03 3.06 -9.59
C TRP A 34 -3.33 2.32 -9.91
N ASN A 35 -3.32 0.99 -9.79
CA ASN A 35 -4.51 0.19 -10.09
C ASN A 35 -5.63 0.43 -9.08
N VAL A 36 -5.30 0.71 -7.82
CA VAL A 36 -6.25 1.12 -6.78
C VAL A 36 -6.88 2.46 -7.13
N TYR A 37 -6.06 3.46 -7.48
CA TYR A 37 -6.56 4.76 -7.92
C TYR A 37 -7.51 4.66 -9.12
N ARG A 38 -7.27 3.69 -10.02
CA ARG A 38 -8.13 3.43 -11.18
C ARG A 38 -9.36 2.56 -10.88
N GLY A 39 -9.59 2.15 -9.64
CA GLY A 39 -10.69 1.26 -9.25
C GLY A 39 -10.58 -0.16 -9.84
N GLN A 40 -9.35 -0.59 -10.16
CA GLN A 40 -9.08 -1.91 -10.75
C GLN A 40 -8.70 -2.96 -9.70
N LEU A 41 -8.46 -2.55 -8.45
CA LEU A 41 -8.07 -3.42 -7.35
C LEU A 41 -8.86 -3.07 -6.10
N ARG A 42 -9.39 -4.11 -5.44
CA ARG A 42 -9.91 -4.02 -4.08
C ARG A 42 -8.77 -4.18 -3.07
N ILE A 43 -8.63 -3.24 -2.16
CA ILE A 43 -7.71 -3.34 -1.02
C ILE A 43 -8.50 -3.63 0.24
N GLU A 44 -7.99 -4.55 1.06
CA GLU A 44 -8.48 -4.77 2.41
C GLU A 44 -7.34 -4.57 3.41
N ILE A 45 -7.59 -3.80 4.47
CA ILE A 45 -6.67 -3.67 5.59
C ILE A 45 -7.15 -4.59 6.70
N HIS A 46 -6.26 -5.50 7.12
CA HIS A 46 -6.54 -6.48 8.16
C HIS A 46 -5.61 -6.26 9.36
N ARG A 47 -6.19 -6.29 10.56
CA ARG A 47 -5.43 -6.37 11.81
C ARG A 47 -5.27 -7.83 12.20
N VAL A 48 -4.04 -8.25 12.48
CA VAL A 48 -3.79 -9.56 13.08
C VAL A 48 -4.18 -9.50 14.56
N VAL A 49 -5.17 -10.29 14.95
CA VAL A 49 -5.70 -10.35 16.32
C VAL A 49 -5.01 -11.46 17.12
N ASP A 50 -4.60 -12.54 16.43
CA ASP A 50 -3.84 -13.63 17.02
C ASP A 50 -2.89 -14.26 15.99
N LEU A 51 -1.59 -14.24 16.29
CA LEU A 51 -0.53 -14.78 15.45
C LEU A 51 -0.50 -16.31 15.43
N ARG A 52 -0.91 -16.97 16.52
CA ARG A 52 -0.88 -18.44 16.63
C ARG A 52 -2.02 -19.07 15.83
N SER A 53 -3.21 -18.48 15.90
CA SER A 53 -4.37 -18.93 15.11
C SER A 53 -4.50 -18.26 13.75
N ARG A 54 -3.59 -17.33 13.39
CA ARG A 54 -3.66 -16.47 12.20
C ARG A 54 -5.01 -15.74 12.07
N LYS A 55 -5.67 -15.48 13.19
CA LYS A 55 -6.94 -14.78 13.21
C LYS A 55 -6.71 -13.32 12.83
N THR A 56 -7.43 -12.89 11.81
CA THR A 56 -7.42 -11.52 11.30
C THR A 56 -8.82 -10.93 11.38
N GLU A 57 -8.86 -9.61 11.51
CA GLU A 57 -10.08 -8.81 11.49
C GLU A 57 -9.92 -7.74 10.40
N LYS A 58 -10.89 -7.65 9.48
CA LYS A 58 -10.91 -6.61 8.46
C LYS A 58 -11.30 -5.28 9.11
N LEU A 59 -10.42 -4.28 8.97
CA LEU A 59 -10.65 -2.93 9.47
C LEU A 59 -11.24 -2.02 8.38
N GLU A 60 -10.67 -2.07 7.18
CA GLU A 60 -11.01 -1.14 6.09
C GLU A 60 -11.03 -1.86 4.74
N GLU A 61 -11.78 -1.29 3.79
CA GLU A 61 -11.90 -1.76 2.41
C GLU A 61 -11.95 -0.57 1.45
N PHE A 62 -11.18 -0.63 0.37
CA PHE A 62 -11.18 0.34 -0.73
C PHE A 62 -11.49 -0.39 -2.05
N CYS A 63 -12.35 0.21 -2.88
CA CYS A 63 -12.80 -0.32 -4.16
C CYS A 63 -12.49 0.65 -5.30
#